data_AF-A0A4V3MUC7-F1
#
_entry.id   AF-A0A4V3MUC7-F1
#
_cell.length_a   1.000
_cell.length_b   1.000
_cell.length_c   1.000
_cell.angle_alpha   90.00
_cell.angle_beta   90.00
_cell.angle_gamma   90.00
#
_symmetry.space_group_name_H-M   'P 1'
#
loop_
_entity.id
_entity.type
_entity.pdbx_description
1 polymer ?
#
loop_
_entity_poly.entity_id
_entity_poly.type
_entity_poly.pdbx_seq_one_letter_code
_entity_poly.pdbx_strand_id
1 'polypeptide(L)'
;MEVDEVCATLDAPLGPEIGECCGGRVEVLICQVDAALEQELIAKAASEEARLPHVYVFGGGHVGQALAAALALLPIHAVVVETRADALEGMPETVETRLPPMPDS
;
A
#
# COMPACT_ATOMS: atom_id res chain seq x y z
N MET A 1 -34.46 -1.87 19.57
CA MET A 1 -33.16 -1.17 19.62
C MET A 1 -32.93 -0.63 18.23
N GLU A 2 -33.32 0.62 17.99
CA GLU A 2 -32.93 1.33 16.76
C GLU A 2 -31.44 1.61 16.88
N VAL A 3 -30.67 1.02 15.98
CA VAL A 3 -29.27 1.38 15.78
C VAL A 3 -29.33 2.69 15.02
N ASP A 4 -29.31 3.79 15.76
CA ASP A 4 -29.34 5.14 15.21
C ASP A 4 -28.16 5.32 14.25
N GLU A 5 -28.48 5.82 13.06
CA GLU A 5 -27.62 5.93 11.89
C GLU A 5 -26.59 7.05 12.11
N VAL A 6 -25.52 6.78 12.86
CA VAL A 6 -24.48 7.78 13.16
C VAL A 6 -23.54 7.92 11.96
N CYS A 7 -23.97 8.72 10.98
CA CYS A 7 -23.12 9.30 9.94
C CYS A 7 -22.89 10.78 10.26
N ALA A 8 -21.62 11.17 10.41
CA ALA A 8 -21.23 12.57 10.61
C ALA A 8 -20.33 13.02 9.46
N THR A 9 -20.60 14.20 8.90
CA THR A 9 -19.70 14.84 7.93
C THR A 9 -18.96 15.97 8.63
N LEU A 10 -17.63 15.93 8.59
CA LEU A 10 -16.75 16.98 9.09
C LEU A 10 -16.14 17.70 7.90
N ASP A 11 -16.31 19.03 7.85
CA ASP A 11 -15.62 19.88 6.89
C ASP A 11 -14.45 20.57 7.59
N ALA A 12 -13.23 20.18 7.23
CA ALA A 12 -12.00 20.61 7.90
C ALA A 12 -11.07 21.34 6.92
N PRO A 13 -10.61 22.56 7.25
CA PRO A 13 -9.53 23.20 6.52
C PRO A 13 -8.22 22.45 6.78
N LEU A 14 -7.50 22.14 5.71
CA LEU A 14 -6.11 21.70 5.79
C LEU A 14 -5.25 22.95 5.77
N GLY A 15 -4.45 23.20 6.81
CA GLY A 15 -3.76 24.47 6.92
C GLY A 15 -2.97 24.64 8.21
N PRO A 16 -2.51 25.88 8.49
CA PRO A 16 -1.63 26.16 9.63
C PRO A 16 -2.21 25.73 10.98
N GLU A 17 -3.54 25.72 11.08
CA GLU A 17 -4.30 25.35 12.29
C GLU A 17 -4.09 23.88 12.71
N ILE A 18 -3.67 23.02 11.78
CA ILE A 18 -3.32 21.60 12.03
C ILE A 18 -1.85 21.28 11.74
N GLY A 19 -1.00 22.30 11.56
CA GLY A 19 0.44 22.13 11.34
C GLY A 19 0.84 21.73 9.92
N GLU A 20 -0.03 21.90 8.93
CA GLU A 20 0.27 21.60 7.53
C GLU A 20 0.75 22.83 6.77
N CYS A 21 1.82 22.68 5.98
CA CYS A 21 2.42 23.77 5.20
C CYS A 21 1.78 23.97 3.83
N CYS A 22 0.98 23.02 3.34
CA CYS A 22 0.49 23.01 1.95
C CYS A 22 -0.98 23.45 1.76
N GLY A 23 -1.74 23.68 2.83
CA GLY A 23 -3.12 24.19 2.74
C GLY A 23 -4.12 23.22 2.10
N GLY A 24 -5.41 23.58 2.08
CA GLY A 24 -6.50 22.82 1.43
C GLY A 24 -7.81 22.79 2.23
N ARG A 25 -8.77 21.99 1.79
CA ARG A 25 -10.01 21.69 2.52
C ARG A 25 -10.45 20.27 2.17
N VAL A 26 -10.92 19.53 3.16
CA VAL A 26 -11.44 18.17 3.00
C VAL A 26 -12.78 18.04 3.71
N GLU A 27 -13.68 17.27 3.09
CA GLU A 27 -14.87 16.75 3.76
C GLU A 27 -14.61 15.29 4.14
N VAL A 28 -14.87 14.95 5.39
CA VAL A 28 -14.69 13.61 5.95
C VAL A 28 -16.04 13.07 6.37
N LEU A 29 -16.48 11.99 5.74
CA LEU A 29 -17.63 11.21 6.20
C LEU A 29 -17.15 10.16 7.20
N ILE A 30 -17.74 10.17 8.40
CA ILE A 30 -17.51 9.18 9.46
C ILE A 30 -18.82 8.44 9.65
N CYS A 31 -18.81 7.13 9.42
CA CYS A 31 -19.98 6.28 9.55
C CYS A 31 -19.59 4.93 10.18
N GLN A 32 -20.56 4.24 10.76
CA GLN A 32 -20.36 2.85 11.15
C GLN A 32 -20.34 1.97 9.88
N VAL A 33 -19.36 1.07 9.81
CA VAL A 33 -19.26 0.12 8.71
C VAL A 33 -20.34 -0.95 8.87
N ASP A 34 -21.24 -1.02 7.89
CA ASP A 34 -22.15 -2.16 7.74
C ASP A 34 -21.56 -3.20 6.78
N ALA A 35 -22.24 -4.34 6.65
CA ALA A 35 -21.76 -5.44 5.82
C ALA A 35 -21.70 -5.09 4.32
N ALA A 36 -22.51 -4.15 3.83
CA ALA A 36 -22.50 -3.74 2.43
C ALA A 36 -21.30 -2.82 2.16
N LEU A 37 -21.06 -1.84 3.03
CA LEU A 37 -19.92 -0.94 2.97
C LEU A 37 -18.60 -1.69 3.16
N GLU A 38 -18.55 -2.69 4.05
CA GLU A 38 -17.38 -3.57 4.20
C GLU A 38 -17.02 -4.25 2.88
N GLN A 39 -17.99 -4.86 2.20
CA GLN A 39 -17.78 -5.53 0.91
C GLN A 39 -17.32 -4.56 -0.17
N GLU A 40 -17.90 -3.36 -0.23
CA GLU A 40 -17.50 -2.32 -1.16
C GLU A 40 -16.04 -1.89 -0.92
N LEU A 41 -15.66 -1.62 0.33
CA LEU A 41 -14.30 -1.20 0.69
C LEU A 41 -13.26 -2.27 0.35
N ILE A 42 -13.56 -3.54 0.63
CA ILE A 42 -12.68 -4.67 0.26
C ILE A 42 -12.54 -4.77 -1.26
N ALA A 43 -13.65 -4.69 -2.00
CA ALA A 43 -13.63 -4.77 -3.45
C ALA A 43 -12.85 -3.61 -4.08
N LYS A 44 -13.01 -2.39 -3.54
CA LYS A 44 -12.27 -1.21 -3.97
C LYS A 44 -10.77 -1.36 -3.71
N ALA A 45 -10.37 -1.75 -2.50
CA ALA A 45 -8.96 -1.97 -2.16
C ALA A 45 -8.32 -3.03 -3.08
N ALA A 46 -9.01 -4.16 -3.30
CA ALA A 46 -8.55 -5.20 -4.22
C ALA A 46 -8.40 -4.69 -5.67
N SER A 47 -9.34 -3.85 -6.13
CA SER A 47 -9.26 -3.24 -7.46
C SER A 47 -8.12 -2.23 -7.58
N GLU A 48 -7.82 -1.48 -6.52
CA GLU A 48 -6.71 -0.53 -6.50
C GLU A 48 -5.37 -1.26 -6.54
N GLU A 49 -5.22 -2.31 -5.72
CA GLU A 49 -4.05 -3.20 -5.71
C GLU A 49 -3.81 -3.84 -7.08
N ALA A 50 -4.87 -4.39 -7.70
CA ALA A 50 -4.80 -5.01 -9.03
C ALA A 50 -4.41 -4.05 -10.16
N ARG A 51 -4.52 -2.73 -9.94
CA ARG A 51 -4.19 -1.69 -10.92
C ARG A 51 -2.81 -1.08 -10.69
N LEU A 52 -2.10 -1.48 -9.63
CA LEU A 52 -0.75 -1.00 -9.37
C LEU A 52 0.18 -1.40 -10.52
N PRO A 53 1.03 -0.49 -11.01
CA PRO A 53 2.02 -0.85 -12.01
C PRO A 53 3.05 -1.79 -11.39
N HIS A 54 3.43 -2.84 -12.12
CA HIS A 54 4.43 -3.79 -11.66
C HIS A 54 5.85 -3.31 -11.98
N VAL A 55 6.75 -3.45 -11.02
CA VAL A 55 8.18 -3.23 -11.20
C VAL A 55 8.93 -4.48 -10.75
N TYR A 56 9.69 -5.07 -11.66
CA TYR A 56 10.50 -6.27 -11.38
C TYR A 56 11.97 -5.90 -11.22
N VAL A 57 12.56 -6.32 -10.11
CA VAL A 57 13.98 -6.14 -9.78
C VAL A 57 14.65 -7.51 -9.77
N PHE A 58 15.60 -7.72 -10.68
CA PHE A 58 16.35 -8.97 -10.74
C PHE A 58 17.67 -8.82 -9.97
N GLY A 59 17.75 -9.50 -8.83
CA GLY A 59 18.87 -9.50 -7.89
C GLY A 59 18.53 -8.85 -6.55
N GLY A 60 18.88 -9.54 -5.46
CA GLY A 60 18.68 -9.12 -4.06
C GLY A 60 19.94 -8.59 -3.38
N GLY A 61 21.00 -8.25 -4.15
CA GLY A 61 22.20 -7.64 -3.57
C GLY A 61 21.96 -6.23 -2.99
N HIS A 62 23.02 -5.54 -2.55
CA HIS A 62 22.92 -4.20 -1.94
C HIS A 62 22.09 -3.19 -2.75
N VAL A 63 22.23 -3.19 -4.08
CA VAL A 63 21.45 -2.31 -4.97
C VAL A 63 19.98 -2.74 -5.03
N GLY A 64 19.70 -4.05 -5.08
CA GLY A 64 18.34 -4.58 -5.08
C GLY A 64 17.58 -4.25 -3.80
N GLN A 65 18.25 -4.37 -2.65
CA GLN A 65 17.73 -3.96 -1.34
C GLN A 65 17.43 -2.46 -1.27
N ALA A 66 18.37 -1.61 -1.72
CA ALA A 66 18.16 -0.16 -1.74
C ALA A 66 17.01 0.24 -2.67
N LEU A 67 16.90 -0.42 -3.83
CA LEU A 67 15.82 -0.19 -4.75
C LEU A 67 14.48 -0.65 -4.16
N ALA A 68 14.41 -1.85 -3.57
CA ALA A 68 13.23 -2.35 -2.87
C ALA A 68 12.75 -1.38 -1.78
N ALA A 69 13.66 -0.86 -0.96
CA ALA A 69 13.33 0.13 0.08
C ALA A 69 12.76 1.44 -0.50
N ALA A 70 13.28 1.92 -1.62
CA ALA A 70 12.76 3.12 -2.28
C ALA A 70 11.40 2.86 -2.94
N LEU A 71 11.24 1.71 -3.60
CA LEU A 71 10.03 1.30 -4.29
C LEU A 71 8.88 1.00 -3.32
N ALA A 72 9.18 0.50 -2.11
CA ALA A 72 8.21 0.21 -1.05
C ALA A 72 7.38 1.43 -0.59
N LEU A 73 7.83 2.65 -0.91
CA LEU A 73 7.16 3.90 -0.54
C LEU A 73 6.25 4.45 -1.64
N LEU A 74 6.21 3.78 -2.79
CA LEU A 74 5.48 4.22 -3.98
C LEU A 74 4.22 3.37 -4.20
N PRO A 75 3.18 3.92 -4.85
CA PRO A 75 1.98 3.16 -5.20
C PRO A 75 2.25 2.25 -6.41
N ILE A 76 3.08 1.23 -6.21
CA ILE A 76 3.49 0.26 -7.22
C ILE A 76 3.53 -1.14 -6.60
N HIS A 77 3.40 -2.18 -7.43
CA HIS A 77 3.60 -3.55 -7.02
C HIS A 77 5.04 -3.97 -7.35
N ALA A 78 5.93 -3.86 -6.36
CA ALA A 78 7.36 -4.18 -6.53
C ALA A 78 7.62 -5.67 -6.26
N VAL A 79 8.35 -6.32 -7.17
CA VAL A 79 8.73 -7.73 -7.06
C VAL A 79 10.24 -7.87 -7.18
N VAL A 80 10.90 -8.44 -6.16
CA VAL A 80 12.31 -8.82 -6.22
C VAL A 80 12.45 -10.29 -6.56
N VAL A 81 13.17 -10.57 -7.64
CA VAL A 81 13.50 -11.91 -8.11
C VAL A 81 14.97 -12.17 -7.85
N GLU A 82 15.29 -13.17 -7.04
CA GLU A 82 16.67 -13.51 -6.67
C GLU A 82 16.78 -15.01 -6.46
N THR A 83 17.91 -15.60 -6.86
CA THR A 83 18.16 -17.06 -6.75
C THR A 83 18.72 -17.49 -5.39
N ARG A 84 19.22 -16.54 -4.61
CA ARG A 84 19.87 -16.78 -3.31
C ARG A 84 18.94 -16.32 -2.17
N ALA A 85 18.55 -17.24 -1.30
CA ALA A 85 17.58 -16.97 -0.25
C ALA A 85 18.07 -15.92 0.78
N ASP A 86 19.36 -15.93 1.11
CA ASP A 86 20.01 -14.99 2.02
C ASP A 86 19.91 -13.54 1.53
N ALA A 87 19.99 -13.33 0.21
CA ALA A 87 19.88 -12.01 -0.39
C ALA A 87 18.44 -11.43 -0.37
N LEU A 88 17.43 -12.24 -0.03
CA LEU A 88 16.06 -11.77 0.19
C LEU A 88 15.76 -11.41 1.66
N GLU A 89 16.68 -11.73 2.58
CA GLU A 89 16.51 -11.36 3.98
C GLU A 89 16.46 -9.84 4.16
N GLY A 90 15.56 -9.36 5.01
CA GLY A 90 15.43 -7.93 5.31
C GLY A 90 14.73 -7.10 4.23
N MET A 91 14.16 -7.73 3.19
CA MET A 91 13.31 -7.01 2.24
C MET A 91 12.09 -6.40 2.94
N PRO A 92 11.62 -5.20 2.52
CA PRO A 92 10.40 -4.60 3.07
C PRO A 92 9.18 -5.51 2.88
N GLU A 93 8.28 -5.56 3.87
CA GLU A 93 7.08 -6.42 3.82
C GLU A 93 6.14 -6.10 2.65
N THR A 94 6.17 -4.86 2.17
CA THR A 94 5.37 -4.39 1.02
C THR A 94 5.96 -4.78 -0.34
N VAL A 95 7.13 -5.45 -0.37
CA VAL A 95 7.79 -5.91 -1.59
C VAL A 95 7.62 -7.41 -1.71
N GLU A 96 7.01 -7.87 -2.81
CA GLU A 96 6.91 -9.28 -3.11
C GLU A 96 8.31 -9.87 -3.40
N THR A 97 8.65 -11.00 -2.79
CA THR A 97 9.91 -11.70 -3.06
C THR A 97 9.65 -13.02 -3.79
N ARG A 98 10.49 -13.31 -4.79
CA ARG A 98 10.44 -14.54 -5.58
C ARG A 98 11.82 -15.18 -5.61
N LEU A 99 11.88 -16.43 -5.14
CA LEU A 99 13.05 -17.29 -5.19
C LEU A 99 12.87 -18.37 -6.28
N PRO A 100 13.11 -18.07 -7.57
CA PRO A 100 13.03 -19.07 -8.61
C PRO A 100 14.14 -20.13 -8.45
N PRO A 101 13.88 -21.37 -8.87
CA PRO A 101 14.93 -22.38 -8.93
C PRO A 101 16.03 -21.94 -9.91
N MET A 102 17.30 -22.12 -9.53
CA MET A 102 18.41 -21.95 -10.46
C MET A 102 18.33 -23.07 -11.52
N PRO A 103 18.42 -22.76 -12.83
CA PRO A 103 18.44 -23.80 -13.85
C PRO A 103 19.70 -24.68 -13.70
N ASP A 104 19.52 -26.00 -13.85
CA ASP A 104 20.61 -26.97 -13.82
C ASP A 104 21.68 -26.61 -14.85
N SER A 105 22.94 -26.60 -14.41
CA SER A 105 24.13 -26.24 -15.22
C SER A 105 24.48 -27.32 -16.24
#